data_AF-A0A0A1UEP6-F1
#
_entry.id   AF-A0A0A1UEP6-F1
#
_cell.length_a   1.000
_cell.length_b   1.000
_cell.length_c   1.000
_cell.angle_alpha   90.00
_cell.angle_beta   90.00
_cell.angle_gamma   90.00
#
_symmetry.space_group_name_H-M   'P 1'
#
loop_
_entity.id
_entity.type
_entity.pdbx_description
1 polymer ?
#
loop_
_entity_poly.entity_id
_entity_poly.type
_entity_poly.pdbx_seq_one_letter_code
_entity_poly.pdbx_strand_id
1 'polypeptide(L)'
;MVLITFTINYKTEYGQKVQVVGNIPELGNWNGGIDLVPYENNIWKVTAIVHTLPFEYKFKIVESNTNKVIRWEFLENNTNRMFCLNKQADQIELEITWERPEDTKQTITMARVLKSAIKKSCSKDVL
;
A
#
# COMPACT_ATOMS: atom_id res chain seq x y z
N MET A 1 -2.10 5.98 -14.64
CA MET A 1 -1.56 6.69 -13.47
C MET A 1 -2.66 6.77 -12.42
N VAL A 2 -2.43 6.22 -11.24
CA VAL A 2 -3.33 6.26 -10.09
C VAL A 2 -2.49 6.63 -8.86
N LEU A 3 -2.96 7.56 -8.04
CA LEU A 3 -2.34 7.86 -6.74
C LEU A 3 -2.88 6.87 -5.71
N ILE A 4 -2.02 6.00 -5.18
CA ILE A 4 -2.40 5.04 -4.15
C ILE A 4 -1.77 5.47 -2.84
N THR A 5 -2.60 5.78 -1.85
CA THR A 5 -2.16 6.06 -0.48
C THR A 5 -2.28 4.79 0.34
N PHE A 6 -1.14 4.28 0.79
CA PHE A 6 -1.06 3.17 1.73
C PHE A 6 -1.08 3.75 3.14
N THR A 7 -2.12 3.44 3.91
CA THR A 7 -2.26 3.78 5.32
C THR A 7 -2.23 2.49 6.11
N ILE A 8 -1.28 2.33 7.03
CA ILE A 8 -1.19 1.13 7.88
C ILE A 8 -1.14 1.51 9.36
N ASN A 9 -1.94 0.84 10.20
CA ASN A 9 -1.80 0.93 11.64
C ASN A 9 -0.85 -0.17 12.12
N TYR A 10 0.36 0.21 12.54
CA TYR A 10 1.37 -0.72 13.03
C TYR A 10 2.27 -0.05 14.08
N LYS A 11 2.33 -0.64 15.28
CA LYS A 11 3.22 -0.18 16.35
C LYS A 11 4.65 -0.70 16.16
N THR A 12 5.57 0.21 15.82
CA THR A 12 7.01 -0.08 15.73
C THR A 12 7.72 0.16 17.06
N GLU A 13 8.96 -0.33 17.15
CA GLU A 13 9.89 0.04 18.22
C GLU A 13 10.80 1.20 17.80
N TYR A 14 11.51 1.80 18.76
CA TYR A 14 12.47 2.86 18.48
C TYR A 14 13.55 2.39 17.50
N GLY A 15 13.89 3.23 16.52
CA GLY A 15 14.87 2.89 15.49
C GLY A 15 14.35 1.96 14.38
N GLN A 16 13.05 1.69 14.33
CA GLN A 16 12.40 0.95 13.23
C GLN A 16 11.54 1.87 12.37
N LYS A 17 11.35 1.48 11.11
CA LYS A 17 10.40 2.12 10.17
C LYS A 17 9.65 1.08 9.34
N VAL A 18 8.50 1.49 8.80
CA VAL A 18 7.66 0.66 7.93
C VAL A 18 7.99 0.97 6.47
N GLN A 19 8.11 -0.07 5.64
CA GLN A 19 8.23 0.03 4.20
C GLN A 19 7.14 -0.77 3.49
N VAL A 20 6.69 -0.27 2.34
CA VAL A 20 5.90 -1.04 1.36
C VAL A 20 6.80 -1.42 0.18
N VAL A 21 6.69 -2.67 -0.26
CA VAL A 21 7.40 -3.22 -1.43
C VAL A 21 6.43 -3.98 -2.32
N GLY A 22 6.75 -4.16 -3.60
CA GLY A 22 5.89 -4.90 -4.52
C GLY A 22 6.58 -5.34 -5.80
N ASN A 23 5.83 -6.08 -6.64
CA ASN A 23 6.35 -6.69 -7.88
C ASN A 23 6.48 -5.73 -9.06
N ILE A 24 6.15 -4.44 -8.86
CA ILE A 24 6.22 -3.40 -9.89
C ILE A 24 7.37 -2.43 -9.62
N PRO A 25 7.92 -1.75 -10.65
CA PRO A 25 9.01 -0.80 -10.49
C PRO A 25 8.69 0.33 -9.51
N GLU A 26 7.45 0.80 -9.51
CA GLU A 26 6.99 1.87 -8.63
C GLU A 26 7.02 1.48 -7.14
N LEU A 27 7.03 0.17 -6.84
CA LEU A 27 7.19 -0.40 -5.49
C LEU A 27 8.50 -1.19 -5.32
N GLY A 28 9.47 -0.97 -6.21
CA GLY A 28 10.84 -1.46 -6.05
C GLY A 28 11.14 -2.88 -6.53
N ASN A 29 10.23 -3.54 -7.28
CA ASN A 29 10.42 -4.89 -7.83
C ASN A 29 10.92 -5.92 -6.79
N TRP A 30 10.33 -5.93 -5.60
CA TRP A 30 10.71 -6.73 -4.43
C TRP A 30 12.13 -6.52 -3.86
N ASN A 31 12.95 -5.69 -4.51
CA ASN A 31 14.33 -5.40 -4.10
C ASN A 31 14.39 -4.16 -3.20
N GLY A 32 13.70 -3.10 -3.59
CA GLY A 32 13.59 -1.83 -2.86
C GLY A 32 12.22 -1.67 -2.21
N GLY A 33 12.08 -0.66 -1.35
CA GLY A 33 10.81 -0.29 -0.74
C GLY A 33 10.66 1.20 -0.57
N ILE A 34 9.41 1.64 -0.49
CA ILE A 34 9.10 3.03 -0.16
C ILE A 34 8.93 3.11 1.36
N ASP A 35 9.67 4.02 1.99
CA ASP A 35 9.47 4.35 3.40
C ASP A 35 8.10 4.97 3.61
N LEU A 36 7.37 4.48 4.60
CA LEU A 36 6.18 5.15 5.09
C LEU A 36 6.57 6.22 6.10
N VAL A 37 5.81 7.30 6.11
CA VAL A 37 5.97 8.40 7.05
C VAL A 37 5.09 8.12 8.28
N PRO A 38 5.64 8.22 9.51
CA PRO A 38 4.84 8.07 10.72
C PRO A 38 3.80 9.19 10.82
N TYR A 39 2.62 8.81 11.28
CA TYR A 39 1.47 9.64 11.59
C TYR A 39 1.02 9.35 13.03
N GLU A 40 -0.02 10.02 13.50
CA GLU A 40 -0.56 9.84 14.85
C GLU A 40 -1.04 8.40 15.12
N ASN A 41 -1.00 7.97 16.38
CA ASN A 41 -1.57 6.70 16.86
C ASN A 41 -1.06 5.42 16.14
N ASN A 42 0.25 5.32 15.90
CA ASN A 42 0.90 4.20 15.18
C ASN A 42 0.45 4.05 13.73
N ILE A 43 -0.16 5.09 13.14
CA ILE A 43 -0.48 5.10 11.73
C ILE A 43 0.76 5.46 10.94
N TRP A 44 0.97 4.82 9.81
CA TRP A 44 2.04 5.11 8.86
C TRP A 44 1.42 5.31 7.48
N LYS A 45 1.90 6.30 6.72
CA LYS A 45 1.33 6.64 5.41
C LYS A 45 2.38 6.87 4.34
N VAL A 46 2.07 6.47 3.11
CA VAL A 46 2.78 6.93 1.91
C VAL A 46 1.87 6.94 0.69
N THR A 47 2.05 7.90 -0.19
CA THR A 47 1.35 7.96 -1.47
C THR A 47 2.32 7.64 -2.61
N ALA A 48 2.04 6.58 -3.37
CA ALA A 48 2.80 6.19 -4.55
C ALA A 48 2.02 6.53 -5.83
N ILE A 49 2.74 6.95 -6.87
CA ILE A 49 2.20 7.11 -8.22
C ILE A 49 2.36 5.78 -8.94
N VAL A 50 1.24 5.11 -9.26
CA VAL A 50 1.25 3.77 -9.86
C VAL A 50 0.73 3.82 -11.30
N HIS A 51 1.47 3.17 -12.21
CA HIS A 51 1.09 3.00 -13.61
C HIS A 51 0.76 1.54 -13.93
N THR A 52 1.37 0.60 -13.22
CA THR A 52 1.22 -0.84 -13.45
C THR A 52 0.11 -1.45 -12.58
N LEU A 53 -0.85 -2.14 -13.20
CA LEU A 53 -1.96 -2.85 -12.54
C LEU A 53 -2.25 -4.16 -13.29
N PRO A 54 -2.71 -5.24 -12.60
CA PRO A 54 -2.70 -5.41 -11.15
C PRO A 54 -1.27 -5.58 -10.62
N PHE A 55 -1.10 -5.48 -9.31
CA PHE A 55 0.21 -5.71 -8.68
C PHE A 55 0.09 -6.39 -7.32
N GLU A 56 1.16 -7.04 -6.93
CA GLU A 56 1.35 -7.58 -5.59
C GLU A 56 2.22 -6.65 -4.76
N TYR A 57 1.92 -6.58 -3.46
CA TYR A 57 2.67 -5.81 -2.50
C TYR A 57 2.68 -6.45 -1.12
N LYS A 58 3.60 -5.98 -0.27
CA LYS A 58 3.76 -6.44 1.10
C LYS A 58 4.39 -5.35 1.96
N PHE A 59 4.08 -5.34 3.25
CA PHE A 59 4.78 -4.49 4.21
C PHE A 59 5.98 -5.20 4.82
N LYS A 60 6.97 -4.43 5.24
CA LYS A 60 8.10 -4.91 6.05
C LYS A 60 8.53 -3.86 7.06
N ILE A 61 9.03 -4.31 8.20
CA ILE A 61 9.71 -3.49 9.19
C ILE A 61 11.21 -3.61 8.94
N VAL A 62 11.87 -2.46 8.88
CA VAL A 62 13.32 -2.38 8.72
C VAL A 62 13.94 -1.55 9.82
N GLU A 63 15.21 -1.79 10.09
CA GLU A 63 16.02 -0.90 10.92
C GLU A 63 16.26 0.42 10.17
N SER A 64 16.00 1.55 10.84
CA SER A 64 16.01 2.87 10.20
C SER A 64 17.38 3.26 9.63
N ASN A 65 18.48 2.84 10.27
CA ASN A 65 19.84 3.22 9.88
C ASN A 65 20.43 2.35 8.77
N THR A 66 20.14 1.04 8.77
CA THR A 66 20.78 0.08 7.86
C THR A 66 19.84 -0.43 6.76
N ASN A 67 18.54 -0.16 6.86
CA ASN A 67 17.49 -0.78 6.05
C ASN A 67 17.47 -2.32 6.12
N LYS A 68 18.14 -2.93 7.12
CA LYS A 68 18.07 -4.37 7.33
C LYS A 68 16.63 -4.76 7.67
N VAL A 69 16.11 -5.76 6.98
CA VAL A 69 14.77 -6.29 7.25
C VAL A 69 14.75 -6.98 8.61
N ILE A 70 13.87 -6.48 9.49
CA ILE A 70 13.61 -7.06 10.81
C ILE A 70 12.47 -8.05 10.69
N ARG A 71 11.41 -7.68 9.97
CA ARG A 71 10.19 -8.48 9.87
C ARG A 71 9.47 -8.23 8.55
N TRP A 72 8.99 -9.30 7.94
CA TRP A 72 8.02 -9.23 6.86
C TRP A 72 6.60 -9.27 7.41
N GLU A 73 5.68 -8.61 6.73
CA GLU A 73 4.26 -8.86 6.92
C GLU A 73 3.97 -10.35 6.82
N PHE A 74 3.07 -10.82 7.68
CA PHE A 74 2.64 -12.20 7.67
C PHE A 74 1.14 -12.22 7.44
N LEU A 75 0.75 -12.81 6.31
CA LEU A 75 -0.62 -13.13 5.96
C LEU A 75 -0.78 -14.65 5.99
N GLU A 76 -2.03 -15.12 6.04
CA GLU A 76 -2.31 -16.55 5.94
C GLU A 76 -1.65 -17.15 4.68
N ASN A 77 -1.10 -18.35 4.85
CA ASN A 77 -0.34 -19.08 3.82
C ASN A 77 0.89 -18.32 3.27
N ASN A 78 1.41 -17.32 4.00
CA ASN A 78 2.55 -16.49 3.61
C ASN A 78 2.39 -15.82 2.23
N THR A 79 1.15 -15.44 1.89
CA THR A 79 0.82 -14.79 0.62
C THR A 79 1.20 -13.29 0.61
N ASN A 80 1.22 -12.70 -0.59
CA ASN A 80 1.33 -11.26 -0.80
C ASN A 80 -0.06 -10.63 -0.91
N ARG A 81 -0.18 -9.33 -0.62
CA ARG A 81 -1.42 -8.59 -0.90
C ARG A 81 -1.53 -8.37 -2.40
N MET A 82 -2.71 -8.59 -2.97
CA MET A 82 -3.01 -8.28 -4.37
C MET A 82 -3.84 -7.01 -4.44
N PHE A 83 -3.44 -6.06 -5.28
CA PHE A 83 -4.25 -4.91 -5.64
C PHE A 83 -4.73 -5.02 -7.09
N CYS A 84 -6.05 -5.05 -7.25
CA CYS A 84 -6.73 -5.02 -8.54
C CYS A 84 -7.68 -3.83 -8.58
N LEU A 85 -7.73 -3.16 -9.72
CA LEU A 85 -8.65 -2.05 -9.94
C LEU A 85 -9.55 -2.39 -11.13
N ASN A 86 -10.86 -2.48 -10.89
CA ASN A 86 -11.87 -2.86 -11.90
C ASN A 86 -12.56 -1.66 -12.56
N LYS A 87 -12.27 -0.44 -12.11
CA LYS A 87 -12.84 0.82 -12.63
C LYS A 87 -11.78 1.92 -12.61
N GLN A 88 -11.86 2.87 -13.54
CA GLN A 88 -10.94 4.00 -13.54
C GLN A 88 -11.09 4.82 -12.23
N ALA A 89 -9.95 5.11 -11.60
CA ALA A 89 -9.84 5.97 -10.43
C ALA A 89 -8.55 6.78 -10.54
N ASP A 90 -8.58 8.02 -10.07
CA ASP A 90 -7.38 8.86 -10.04
C ASP A 90 -6.65 8.74 -8.70
N GLN A 91 -7.40 8.46 -7.62
CA GLN A 91 -6.88 8.32 -6.27
C GLN A 91 -7.59 7.22 -5.48
N ILE A 92 -6.80 6.39 -4.81
CA ILE A 92 -7.22 5.28 -3.96
C ILE A 92 -6.56 5.44 -2.58
N GLU A 93 -7.31 5.17 -1.52
CA GLU A 93 -6.76 4.99 -0.17
C GLU A 93 -6.96 3.54 0.26
N LEU A 94 -5.86 2.91 0.65
CA LEU A 94 -5.82 1.57 1.22
C LEU A 94 -5.59 1.72 2.72
N GLU A 95 -6.54 1.28 3.53
CA GLU A 95 -6.41 1.23 4.98
C GLU A 95 -6.13 -0.22 5.40
N ILE A 96 -4.91 -0.45 5.88
CA ILE A 96 -4.38 -1.74 6.25
C ILE A 96 -4.26 -1.82 7.77
N THR A 97 -4.78 -2.91 8.33
CA THR A 97 -4.43 -3.33 9.69
C THR A 97 -3.45 -4.49 9.57
N TRP A 98 -2.28 -4.35 10.19
CA TRP A 98 -1.32 -5.43 10.35
C TRP A 98 -1.05 -5.61 11.83
N GLU A 99 -1.55 -6.70 12.39
CA GLU A 99 -1.28 -7.07 13.78
C GLU A 99 -0.09 -8.03 13.84
N ARG A 100 0.67 -7.98 14.94
CA ARG A 100 1.71 -8.97 15.17
C ARG A 100 1.05 -10.35 15.31
N PRO A 101 1.68 -11.43 14.82
CA PRO A 101 1.13 -12.79 14.97
C PRO A 101 0.85 -13.19 16.43
N GLU A 102 1.55 -12.58 17.38
CA GLU A 102 1.34 -12.76 18.82
C GLU A 102 0.05 -12.09 19.36
N ASP A 103 -0.58 -11.18 18.61
CA ASP A 103 -1.74 -10.36 19.04
C ASP A 103 -3.04 -10.63 18.23
N THR A 104 -3.02 -11.59 17.30
CA THR A 104 -3.98 -11.65 16.19
C THR A 104 -5.48 -11.66 16.58
N LYS A 105 -6.20 -10.58 16.23
CA LYS A 105 -7.59 -10.62 15.76
C LYS A 105 -7.64 -10.22 14.29
N GLN A 106 -8.05 -11.16 13.44
CA GLN A 106 -8.16 -11.01 11.99
C GLN A 106 -8.94 -9.74 11.61
N THR A 107 -8.37 -8.86 10.79
CA THR A 107 -9.09 -7.69 10.26
C THR A 107 -9.04 -7.62 8.73
N ILE A 108 -10.21 -7.37 8.16
CA ILE A 108 -10.44 -7.16 6.73
C ILE A 108 -9.89 -5.78 6.36
N THR A 109 -9.06 -5.74 5.31
CA THR A 109 -8.55 -4.50 4.70
C THR A 109 -9.68 -3.83 3.90
N MET A 110 -10.00 -2.57 4.21
CA MET A 110 -10.97 -1.78 3.45
C MET A 110 -10.22 -0.93 2.42
N ALA A 111 -10.54 -1.09 1.14
CA ALA A 111 -10.08 -0.19 0.08
C ALA A 111 -11.19 0.84 -0.20
N ARG A 112 -10.86 2.14 -0.13
CA ARG A 112 -11.80 3.22 -0.43
C ARG A 112 -11.38 3.96 -1.71
N VAL A 113 -12.31 4.05 -2.66
CA VAL A 113 -12.16 4.93 -3.83
C VAL A 113 -12.54 6.34 -3.40
N LEU A 114 -11.61 7.30 -3.46
CA LEU A 114 -11.88 8.67 -3.05
C LEU A 114 -12.34 9.55 -4.20
N LYS A 115 -11.87 9.30 -5.44
CA LYS A 115 -12.30 10.01 -6.66
C LYS A 115 -12.18 9.11 -7.89
N SER A 116 -13.26 9.03 -8.68
CA SER A 116 -13.24 8.52 -10.04
C SER A 116 -13.56 9.65 -11.01
N ALA A 117 -12.61 10.00 -11.90
CA ALA A 117 -12.99 10.75 -13.09
C ALA A 117 -13.76 9.80 -14.02
N ILE A 118 -15.09 9.93 -14.05
CA ILE A 118 -15.84 9.53 -15.24
C ILE A 118 -15.43 10.53 -16.32
N LYS A 119 -14.43 10.20 -17.13
CA LYS A 119 -14.24 10.90 -18.40
C LYS A 119 -15.44 10.53 -19.27
N LYS A 120 -16.52 11.32 -19.24
CA LYS A 120 -17.42 11.38 -20.39
C LYS A 120 -16.53 11.77 -21.56
N SER A 121 -16.21 10.83 -22.45
CA SER A 121 -15.65 11.21 -23.74
C SER A 121 -16.75 11.99 -24.45
N CYS A 122 -16.59 13.30 -24.49
CA CYS A 122 -17.28 14.13 -25.45
C CYS A 122 -16.71 13.72 -26.82
N SER A 123 -17.48 12.99 -27.62
CA SER A 123 -17.36 13.06 -29.08
C SER A 123 -18.64 13.67 -29.60
N LYS A 124 -18.44 14.81 -30.26
CA LYS A 124 -19.44 15.75 -30.74
C LYS A 124 -20.47 15.08 -31.65
N ASP A 125 -21.70 15.55 -31.56
CA ASP A 125 -22.63 15.56 -32.67
C ASP A 125 -21.90 16.08 -33.93
N VAL A 126 -21.92 15.28 -35.00
CA VAL A 126 -21.77 15.78 -36.35
C VAL A 126 -22.98 15.22 -37.10
N LEU A 127 -23.82 16.16 -37.53
CA LEU A 127 -24.97 15.97 -38.42
C LEU A 127 -24.60 15.19 -39.68
#